data_AF-A0A0J1H043-F1
#
_entry.id   AF-A0A0J1H043-F1
#
_cell.length_a   1.000
_cell.length_b   1.000
_cell.length_c   1.000
_cell.angle_alpha   90.00
_cell.angle_beta   90.00
_cell.angle_gamma   90.00
#
_symmetry.space_group_name_H-M   'P 1'
#
loop_
_entity.id
_entity.type
_entity.pdbx_description
1 polymer ?
#
loop_
_entity_poly.entity_id
_entity_poly.type
_entity_poly.pdbx_seq_one_letter_code
_entity_poly.pdbx_strand_id
1 'polypeptide(L)'
;MNIRTLSGAFCVLLSTFASGISAQPQTEGAYTLKDIYGGFLLNKEVAATLMLCKENDNEKCYYVTLNHSALLDVVSGIDITNIKDNNKNFVASSYLQNKSYTLSKDNDSALKIAVIEQSLDSLKIEVSAKLAASKKDTNDTVNYIQLSPNIITLPQKDLHHLKSLLGISLNGGENKYQELSDCDFASKLYDEVQPLMHTAGFIATFSVGPSTYYDWRKKTFKPKYKALRGIYDPINYQHNRTISRLVYDDYLVALGTLVSGLENKAKYDINSTYDIEATIKKAEKKYTSVCNSNKELTLSKFDDIY
;
A
#
# COMPACT_ATOMS: atom_id res chain seq x y z
N MET A 1 -75.99 -35.02 -13.27
CA MET A 1 -75.48 -33.90 -12.45
C MET A 1 -74.60 -33.02 -13.31
N ASN A 2 -74.89 -31.74 -13.34
CA ASN A 2 -74.21 -30.68 -14.11
C ASN A 2 -73.02 -30.08 -13.34
N ILE A 3 -72.29 -29.21 -14.07
CA ILE A 3 -71.32 -28.15 -13.66
C ILE A 3 -69.85 -28.56 -13.98
N ARG A 4 -69.27 -28.20 -15.15
CA ARG A 4 -68.75 -26.89 -15.62
C ARG A 4 -67.75 -26.22 -14.68
N THR A 5 -66.51 -26.00 -15.16
CA THR A 5 -65.64 -24.80 -15.06
C THR A 5 -64.17 -25.24 -14.95
N LEU A 6 -63.16 -24.54 -15.45
CA LEU A 6 -62.97 -23.59 -16.55
C LEU A 6 -61.43 -23.38 -16.60
N SER A 7 -60.84 -23.43 -17.79
CA SER A 7 -59.79 -22.52 -18.30
C SER A 7 -58.54 -22.14 -17.49
N GLY A 8 -57.41 -22.12 -18.20
CA GLY A 8 -56.22 -21.33 -17.86
C GLY A 8 -54.94 -22.00 -18.38
N ALA A 9 -54.72 -22.09 -19.69
CA ALA A 9 -54.07 -21.08 -20.52
C ALA A 9 -52.57 -20.87 -20.21
N PHE A 10 -51.79 -21.17 -21.26
CA PHE A 10 -50.66 -20.39 -21.78
C PHE A 10 -49.24 -20.57 -21.24
N CYS A 11 -48.33 -20.54 -22.23
CA CYS A 11 -46.91 -20.22 -22.21
C CYS A 11 -45.90 -21.32 -21.87
N VAL A 12 -45.51 -22.01 -22.95
CA VAL A 12 -44.12 -22.05 -23.45
C VAL A 12 -43.14 -21.23 -22.61
N LEU A 13 -42.21 -21.89 -21.95
CA LEU A 13 -40.85 -21.37 -21.78
C LEU A 13 -39.87 -22.49 -22.10
N LEU A 14 -39.40 -22.46 -23.36
CA LEU A 14 -38.07 -22.90 -23.74
C LEU A 14 -37.06 -22.25 -22.78
N SER A 15 -36.65 -22.94 -21.72
CA SER A 15 -35.38 -22.66 -21.08
C SER A 15 -34.28 -23.19 -22.00
N THR A 16 -33.94 -22.38 -23.00
CA THR A 16 -32.57 -22.33 -23.49
C THR A 16 -31.71 -22.04 -22.27
N PHE A 17 -31.10 -23.07 -21.70
CA PHE A 17 -29.92 -22.91 -20.89
C PHE A 17 -28.85 -22.36 -21.83
N ALA A 18 -28.86 -21.04 -21.99
CA ALA A 18 -27.67 -20.29 -22.32
C ALA A 18 -26.64 -20.76 -21.31
N SER A 19 -25.74 -21.62 -21.77
CA SER A 19 -24.52 -21.96 -21.07
C SER A 19 -23.76 -20.65 -21.02
N GLY A 20 -24.08 -19.83 -20.03
CA GLY A 20 -23.20 -18.78 -19.57
C GLY A 20 -21.92 -19.53 -19.25
N ILE A 21 -20.94 -19.40 -20.13
CA ILE A 21 -19.56 -19.77 -19.85
C ILE A 21 -19.20 -18.86 -18.69
N SER A 22 -19.47 -19.33 -17.47
CA SER A 22 -18.84 -18.82 -16.27
C SER A 22 -17.37 -18.94 -16.57
N ALA A 23 -16.72 -17.79 -16.78
CA ALA A 23 -15.29 -17.72 -17.00
C ALA A 23 -14.64 -18.49 -15.85
N GLN A 24 -14.17 -19.70 -16.15
CA GLN A 24 -13.50 -20.52 -15.15
C GLN A 24 -12.19 -19.80 -14.82
N PRO A 25 -11.88 -19.60 -13.52
CA PRO A 25 -10.57 -19.09 -13.14
C PRO A 25 -9.52 -20.06 -13.68
N GLN A 26 -8.68 -19.61 -14.61
CA GLN A 26 -7.45 -20.33 -14.90
C GLN A 26 -6.55 -20.13 -13.68
N THR A 27 -6.45 -21.14 -12.82
CA THR A 27 -5.40 -21.22 -11.80
C THR A 27 -4.09 -21.46 -12.53
N GLU A 28 -3.33 -20.38 -12.75
CA GLU A 28 -2.05 -20.44 -13.44
C GLU A 28 -0.92 -20.72 -12.44
N GLY A 29 0.01 -21.58 -12.85
CA GLY A 29 1.17 -22.02 -12.04
C GLY A 29 2.10 -20.89 -11.60
N ALA A 30 3.23 -21.24 -10.96
CA ALA A 30 4.17 -20.28 -10.38
C ALA A 30 4.66 -19.25 -11.41
N TYR A 31 4.66 -17.98 -10.98
CA TYR A 31 5.20 -16.85 -11.74
C TYR A 31 6.56 -16.47 -11.16
N THR A 32 7.50 -16.06 -12.02
CA THR A 32 8.82 -15.60 -11.60
C THR A 32 9.07 -14.20 -12.10
N LEU A 33 9.89 -13.45 -11.35
CA LEU A 33 10.36 -12.16 -11.81
C LEU A 33 11.32 -12.38 -13.00
N LYS A 34 10.94 -11.85 -14.16
CA LYS A 34 11.74 -11.94 -15.38
C LYS A 34 12.59 -10.70 -15.60
N ASP A 35 12.02 -9.52 -15.36
CA ASP A 35 12.68 -8.25 -15.60
C ASP A 35 12.08 -7.12 -14.75
N ILE A 36 12.86 -6.04 -14.59
CA ILE A 36 12.46 -4.78 -13.96
C ILE A 36 12.88 -3.62 -14.85
N TYR A 37 11.91 -2.85 -15.31
CA TYR A 37 12.14 -1.65 -16.11
C TYR A 37 11.43 -0.45 -15.51
N GLY A 38 11.95 0.76 -15.73
CA GLY A 38 11.45 1.96 -15.08
C GLY A 38 11.94 3.24 -15.72
N GLY A 39 11.90 4.34 -14.97
CA GLY A 39 12.30 5.67 -15.44
C GLY A 39 11.19 6.46 -16.14
N PHE A 40 9.94 6.05 -15.98
CA PHE A 40 8.76 6.76 -16.48
C PHE A 40 7.91 7.30 -15.33
N LEU A 41 6.86 8.09 -15.64
CA LEU A 41 5.99 8.67 -14.62
C LEU A 41 4.68 7.89 -14.46
N LEU A 42 4.33 7.55 -13.22
CA LEU A 42 3.00 7.08 -12.81
C LEU A 42 2.46 8.01 -11.71
N ASN A 43 1.32 8.64 -11.98
CA ASN A 43 0.70 9.62 -11.08
C ASN A 43 1.65 10.74 -10.62
N LYS A 44 2.44 11.30 -11.55
CA LYS A 44 3.41 12.39 -11.34
C LYS A 44 4.63 12.02 -10.49
N GLU A 45 4.89 10.72 -10.30
CA GLU A 45 6.08 10.21 -9.62
C GLU A 45 6.80 9.23 -10.51
N VAL A 46 8.12 9.12 -10.34
CA VAL A 46 8.92 8.11 -11.04
C VAL A 46 8.40 6.72 -10.69
N ALA A 47 8.36 5.84 -11.68
CA ALA A 47 7.76 4.52 -11.61
C ALA A 47 8.63 3.44 -12.26
N ALA A 48 8.40 2.21 -11.81
CA ALA A 48 9.02 1.01 -12.33
C ALA A 48 8.01 -0.14 -12.33
N THR A 49 8.23 -1.10 -13.22
CA THR A 49 7.37 -2.25 -13.45
C THR A 49 8.15 -3.53 -13.22
N LEU A 50 7.57 -4.43 -12.43
CA LEU A 50 7.99 -5.81 -12.29
C LEU A 50 7.28 -6.64 -13.38
N MET A 51 8.06 -7.29 -14.24
CA MET A 51 7.55 -8.23 -15.24
C MET A 51 7.57 -9.63 -14.66
N LEU A 52 6.38 -10.16 -14.38
CA LEU A 52 6.20 -11.48 -13.78
C LEU A 52 5.71 -12.43 -14.86
N CYS A 53 6.49 -13.44 -15.22
CA CYS A 53 6.12 -14.40 -16.26
C CYS A 53 6.01 -15.80 -15.69
N LYS A 54 5.15 -16.61 -16.29
CA LYS A 54 4.98 -18.00 -15.89
C LYS A 54 6.25 -18.79 -16.23
N GLU A 55 6.72 -19.64 -15.31
CA GLU A 55 8.03 -20.34 -15.43
C GLU A 55 8.25 -21.07 -16.76
N ASN A 56 7.18 -21.54 -17.41
CA ASN A 56 7.24 -22.30 -18.66
C ASN A 56 6.51 -21.62 -19.83
N ASP A 57 6.13 -20.35 -19.67
CA ASP A 57 5.39 -19.61 -20.68
C ASP A 57 5.73 -18.12 -20.60
N ASN A 58 6.69 -17.72 -21.43
CA ASN A 58 7.20 -16.35 -21.53
C ASN A 58 6.21 -15.38 -22.20
N GLU A 59 5.11 -15.89 -22.76
CA GLU A 59 4.03 -15.06 -23.34
C GLU A 59 2.98 -14.72 -22.29
N LYS A 60 2.90 -15.50 -21.21
CA LYS A 60 2.04 -15.24 -20.06
C LYS A 60 2.75 -14.41 -19.01
N CYS A 61 2.59 -13.09 -19.12
CA CYS A 61 3.20 -12.16 -18.19
C CYS A 61 2.20 -11.16 -17.59
N TYR A 62 2.41 -10.85 -16.31
CA TYR A 62 1.78 -9.76 -15.58
C TYR A 62 2.80 -8.65 -15.37
N TYR A 63 2.34 -7.42 -15.51
CA TYR A 63 3.14 -6.22 -15.36
C TYR A 63 2.61 -5.46 -14.15
N VAL A 64 3.39 -5.44 -13.08
CA VAL A 64 3.02 -4.80 -11.82
C VAL A 64 3.84 -3.53 -11.65
N THR A 65 3.19 -2.38 -11.75
CA THR A 65 3.85 -1.07 -11.75
C THR A 65 3.64 -0.36 -10.42
N LEU A 66 4.74 0.06 -9.81
CA LEU A 66 4.82 0.82 -8.57
C LEU A 66 5.47 2.16 -8.86
N ASN A 67 4.94 3.25 -8.30
CA ASN A 67 5.67 4.51 -8.24
C ASN A 67 6.51 4.60 -6.96
N HIS A 68 7.29 5.68 -6.86
CA HIS A 68 8.19 5.95 -5.74
C HIS A 68 7.49 5.79 -4.38
N SER A 69 6.32 6.42 -4.18
CA SER A 69 5.60 6.31 -2.90
C SER A 69 5.10 4.89 -2.63
N ALA A 70 4.55 4.20 -3.64
CA ALA A 70 4.06 2.84 -3.45
C ALA A 70 5.19 1.87 -3.12
N LEU A 71 6.36 2.01 -3.76
CA LEU A 71 7.50 1.18 -3.38
C LEU A 71 7.96 1.50 -1.96
N LEU A 72 8.04 2.78 -1.56
CA LEU A 72 8.39 3.15 -0.19
C LEU A 72 7.47 2.44 0.84
N ASP A 73 6.18 2.30 0.54
CA ASP A 73 5.25 1.55 1.39
C ASP A 73 5.63 0.05 1.47
N VAL A 74 5.85 -0.61 0.33
CA VAL A 74 6.23 -2.03 0.31
C VAL A 74 7.56 -2.29 1.02
N VAL A 75 8.58 -1.47 0.76
CA VAL A 75 9.89 -1.60 1.43
C VAL A 75 9.83 -1.31 2.92
N SER A 76 8.75 -0.68 3.37
CA SER A 76 8.46 -0.46 4.78
C SER A 76 7.75 -1.61 5.48
N GLY A 77 7.56 -2.73 4.80
CA GLY A 77 6.75 -3.82 5.35
C GLY A 77 5.25 -3.55 5.29
N ILE A 78 4.80 -2.53 4.55
CA ILE A 78 3.39 -2.18 4.45
C ILE A 78 2.78 -2.90 3.25
N ASP A 79 1.73 -3.68 3.51
CA ASP A 79 0.88 -4.25 2.49
C ASP A 79 0.14 -3.16 1.73
N ILE A 80 0.17 -3.22 0.40
CA ILE A 80 -0.55 -2.28 -0.46
C ILE A 80 -1.57 -3.00 -1.32
N THR A 81 -2.72 -2.36 -1.48
CA THR A 81 -3.84 -2.91 -2.26
C THR A 81 -4.44 -1.81 -3.13
N ASN A 82 -4.79 -2.16 -4.37
CA ASN A 82 -5.56 -1.33 -5.28
C ASN A 82 -6.82 -2.10 -5.68
N ILE A 83 -7.97 -1.71 -5.13
CA ILE A 83 -9.27 -2.32 -5.44
C ILE A 83 -10.02 -1.35 -6.35
N LYS A 84 -10.50 -1.85 -7.48
CA LYS A 84 -11.26 -1.06 -8.46
C LYS A 84 -10.56 0.23 -8.90
N ASP A 85 -9.25 0.15 -9.14
CA ASP A 85 -8.42 1.30 -9.55
C ASP A 85 -8.57 2.54 -8.62
N ASN A 86 -8.66 2.30 -7.31
CA ASN A 86 -8.72 3.34 -6.29
C ASN A 86 -7.35 3.91 -5.90
N ASN A 87 -6.25 3.22 -6.23
CA ASN A 87 -4.89 3.64 -5.91
C ASN A 87 -4.01 3.78 -7.17
N LYS A 88 -3.94 4.99 -7.73
CA LYS A 88 -3.19 5.28 -8.96
C LYS A 88 -1.67 5.20 -8.84
N ASN A 89 -1.13 5.02 -7.63
CA ASN A 89 0.31 4.88 -7.40
C ASN A 89 0.83 3.46 -7.68
N PHE A 90 -0.10 2.51 -7.81
CA PHE A 90 0.18 1.09 -7.87
C PHE A 90 -0.84 0.39 -8.76
N VAL A 91 -0.42 -0.08 -9.94
CA VAL A 91 -1.32 -0.64 -10.95
C VAL A 91 -0.78 -1.95 -11.51
N ALA A 92 -1.66 -2.76 -12.08
CA ALA A 92 -1.26 -3.97 -12.79
C ALA A 92 -1.96 -4.06 -14.14
N SER A 93 -1.25 -4.67 -15.08
CA SER A 93 -1.74 -4.96 -16.42
C SER A 93 -1.21 -6.30 -16.92
N SER A 94 -1.83 -6.82 -17.97
CA SER A 94 -1.36 -8.00 -18.68
C SER A 94 -1.85 -7.96 -20.12
N TYR A 95 -1.08 -8.58 -21.02
CA TYR A 95 -1.46 -8.76 -22.41
C TYR A 95 -1.46 -10.25 -22.73
N LEU A 96 -2.65 -10.85 -22.78
CA LEU A 96 -2.83 -12.28 -23.01
C LEU A 96 -3.82 -12.48 -24.14
N GLN A 97 -3.56 -13.45 -25.03
CA GLN A 97 -4.50 -13.83 -26.09
C GLN A 97 -4.97 -12.63 -26.93
N ASN A 98 -4.06 -11.71 -27.25
CA ASN A 98 -4.33 -10.45 -27.96
C ASN A 98 -5.34 -9.52 -27.27
N LYS A 99 -5.52 -9.65 -25.95
CA LYS A 99 -6.38 -8.80 -25.12
C LYS A 99 -5.57 -8.15 -24.01
N SER A 100 -5.88 -6.88 -23.75
CA SER A 100 -5.34 -6.13 -22.63
C SER A 100 -6.26 -6.27 -21.41
N TYR A 101 -5.65 -6.59 -20.28
CA TYR A 101 -6.30 -6.70 -18.98
C TYR A 101 -5.69 -5.69 -18.03
N THR A 102 -6.53 -4.95 -17.30
CA THR A 102 -6.10 -3.91 -16.36
C THR A 102 -7.00 -3.91 -15.12
N LEU A 103 -6.63 -3.10 -14.13
CA LEU A 103 -7.57 -2.69 -13.09
C LEU A 103 -8.69 -1.84 -13.71
N SER A 104 -9.91 -2.01 -13.19
CA SER A 104 -11.13 -1.38 -13.67
C SER A 104 -11.95 -0.86 -12.50
N LYS A 105 -12.45 0.37 -12.63
CA LYS A 105 -13.30 1.01 -11.62
C LYS A 105 -14.70 0.40 -11.54
N ASP A 106 -15.20 -0.08 -12.68
CA ASP A 106 -16.57 -0.56 -12.81
C ASP A 106 -16.71 -2.03 -12.41
N ASN A 107 -15.60 -2.77 -12.46
CA ASN A 107 -15.57 -4.21 -12.36
C ASN A 107 -14.85 -4.64 -11.09
N ASP A 108 -15.17 -5.82 -10.57
CA ASP A 108 -14.48 -6.38 -9.42
C ASP A 108 -13.06 -6.81 -9.79
N SER A 109 -12.14 -5.85 -9.74
CA SER A 109 -10.72 -6.01 -10.04
C SER A 109 -9.89 -5.54 -8.85
N ALA A 110 -8.75 -6.20 -8.62
CA ALA A 110 -7.90 -5.93 -7.48
C ALA A 110 -6.45 -6.27 -7.78
N LEU A 111 -5.54 -5.61 -7.08
CA LEU A 111 -4.12 -5.92 -7.03
C LEU A 111 -3.66 -5.80 -5.58
N LYS A 112 -2.94 -6.80 -5.09
CA LYS A 112 -2.38 -6.83 -3.74
C LYS A 112 -0.90 -7.20 -3.80
N ILE A 113 -0.08 -6.45 -3.07
CA ILE A 113 1.27 -6.85 -2.64
C ILE A 113 1.24 -6.96 -1.13
N ALA A 114 1.56 -8.13 -0.60
CA ALA A 114 1.78 -8.35 0.82
C ALA A 114 3.26 -8.61 1.09
N VAL A 115 3.80 -8.03 2.16
CA VAL A 115 5.18 -8.27 2.57
C VAL A 115 5.23 -9.52 3.45
N ILE A 116 5.94 -10.54 3.00
CA ILE A 116 6.04 -11.83 3.70
C ILE A 116 7.27 -11.83 4.61
N GLU A 117 8.40 -11.40 4.08
CA GLU A 117 9.67 -11.42 4.79
C GLU A 117 10.57 -10.31 4.25
N GLN A 118 11.37 -9.71 5.12
CA GLN A 118 12.31 -8.66 4.76
C GLN A 118 13.61 -8.87 5.52
N SER A 119 14.70 -8.92 4.77
CA SER A 119 16.07 -9.07 5.24
C SER A 119 16.99 -8.08 4.52
N LEU A 120 18.27 -8.04 4.90
CA LEU A 120 19.28 -7.24 4.20
C LEU A 120 19.52 -7.73 2.77
N ASP A 121 19.38 -9.04 2.57
CA ASP A 121 19.74 -9.71 1.32
C ASP A 121 18.54 -9.86 0.37
N SER A 122 17.32 -9.72 0.88
CA SER A 122 16.12 -9.90 0.07
C SER A 122 14.85 -9.31 0.69
N LEU A 123 13.91 -8.97 -0.19
CA LEU A 123 12.52 -8.66 0.13
C LEU A 123 11.63 -9.72 -0.50
N LYS A 124 10.85 -10.42 0.31
CA LYS A 124 9.91 -11.44 -0.13
C LYS A 124 8.49 -10.90 -0.06
N ILE A 125 7.82 -10.86 -1.20
CA ILE A 125 6.46 -10.36 -1.33
C ILE A 125 5.54 -11.41 -1.93
N GLU A 126 4.28 -11.42 -1.50
CA GLU A 126 3.21 -12.13 -2.18
C GLU A 126 2.47 -11.15 -3.08
N VAL A 127 2.29 -11.51 -4.34
CA VAL A 127 1.57 -10.71 -5.34
C VAL A 127 0.37 -11.48 -5.84
N SER A 128 -0.79 -10.84 -5.82
CA SER A 128 -2.01 -11.37 -6.44
C SER A 128 -2.74 -10.28 -7.19
N ALA A 129 -3.40 -10.65 -8.29
CA ALA A 129 -4.16 -9.71 -9.10
C ALA A 129 -5.39 -10.36 -9.72
N LYS A 130 -6.47 -9.60 -9.81
CA LYS A 130 -7.65 -9.90 -10.62
C LYS A 130 -7.85 -8.72 -11.57
N LEU A 131 -7.62 -8.96 -12.86
CA LEU A 131 -7.64 -7.92 -13.89
C LEU A 131 -8.83 -8.15 -14.83
N ALA A 132 -9.49 -7.06 -15.22
CA ALA A 132 -10.60 -7.09 -16.15
C ALA A 132 -10.12 -6.74 -17.56
N ALA A 133 -10.69 -7.37 -18.58
CA ALA A 133 -10.50 -6.94 -19.95
C ALA A 133 -11.03 -5.50 -20.12
N SER A 134 -10.33 -4.70 -20.92
CA SER A 134 -10.83 -3.37 -21.28
C SER A 134 -12.18 -3.51 -21.98
N LYS A 135 -13.22 -2.83 -21.47
CA LYS A 135 -14.53 -2.78 -22.14
C LYS A 135 -14.33 -2.14 -23.52
N LYS A 136 -14.74 -2.82 -24.57
CA LYS A 136 -14.90 -2.21 -25.91
C LYS A 136 -16.33 -1.69 -26.11
N ASP A 137 -17.31 -2.33 -25.48
CA ASP A 137 -18.72 -1.93 -25.45
C ASP A 137 -19.37 -2.22 -24.08
N THR A 138 -20.48 -1.54 -23.78
CA THR A 138 -21.23 -1.66 -22.50
C THR A 138 -21.98 -2.98 -22.33
N ASN A 139 -22.19 -3.74 -23.41
CA ASN A 139 -22.97 -4.99 -23.41
C ASN A 139 -22.13 -6.27 -23.37
N ASP A 140 -20.79 -6.16 -23.42
CA ASP A 140 -19.92 -7.34 -23.40
C ASP A 140 -19.81 -7.95 -22.01
N THR A 141 -19.84 -9.28 -21.95
CA THR A 141 -19.54 -10.03 -20.72
C THR A 141 -18.10 -9.73 -20.30
N VAL A 142 -17.92 -9.21 -19.08
CA VAL A 142 -16.58 -8.81 -18.60
C VAL A 142 -15.74 -10.06 -18.38
N ASN A 143 -14.71 -10.20 -19.21
CA ASN A 143 -13.71 -11.25 -19.06
C ASN A 143 -12.67 -10.83 -18.01
N TYR A 144 -12.28 -11.77 -17.15
CA TYR A 144 -11.24 -11.55 -16.14
C TYR A 144 -10.09 -12.54 -16.33
N ILE A 145 -8.92 -12.14 -15.83
CA ILE A 145 -7.80 -13.03 -15.56
C ILE A 145 -7.38 -12.86 -14.11
N GLN A 146 -6.79 -13.91 -13.53
CA GLN A 146 -6.36 -13.90 -12.15
C GLN A 146 -4.94 -14.42 -12.04
N LEU A 147 -4.06 -13.58 -11.49
CA LEU A 147 -2.80 -14.01 -10.93
C LEU A 147 -3.09 -14.53 -9.52
N SER A 148 -3.02 -15.85 -9.36
CA SER A 148 -3.06 -16.48 -8.04
C SER A 148 -1.95 -15.92 -7.14
N PRO A 149 -2.15 -15.88 -5.81
CA PRO A 149 -1.12 -15.43 -4.88
C PRO A 149 0.22 -16.12 -5.16
N ASN A 150 1.22 -15.32 -5.49
CA ASN A 150 2.50 -15.81 -5.93
C ASN A 150 3.61 -15.11 -5.16
N ILE A 151 4.51 -15.90 -4.59
CA ILE A 151 5.60 -15.41 -3.77
C ILE A 151 6.79 -15.08 -4.69
N ILE A 152 7.24 -13.84 -4.61
CA ILE A 152 8.39 -13.33 -5.35
C ILE A 152 9.44 -12.96 -4.32
N THR A 153 10.66 -13.45 -4.53
CA THR A 153 11.82 -13.01 -3.76
C THR A 153 12.57 -12.01 -4.62
N LEU A 154 12.67 -10.77 -4.15
CA LEU A 154 13.50 -9.72 -4.72
C LEU A 154 14.86 -9.77 -4.00
N PRO A 155 15.90 -10.39 -4.57
CA PRO A 155 17.23 -10.32 -4.00
C PRO A 155 17.72 -8.87 -3.97
N GLN A 156 18.71 -8.59 -3.13
CA GLN A 156 19.25 -7.24 -2.92
C GLN A 156 19.60 -6.54 -4.23
N LYS A 157 20.17 -7.27 -5.20
CA LYS A 157 20.49 -6.74 -6.53
C LYS A 157 19.25 -6.17 -7.24
N ASP A 158 18.16 -6.92 -7.27
CA ASP A 158 16.94 -6.53 -7.98
C ASP A 158 16.20 -5.42 -7.23
N LEU A 159 16.24 -5.47 -5.89
CA LEU A 159 15.71 -4.43 -5.03
C LEU A 159 16.47 -3.10 -5.20
N HIS A 160 17.81 -3.15 -5.28
CA HIS A 160 18.64 -1.99 -5.58
C HIS A 160 18.35 -1.44 -6.98
N HIS A 161 18.27 -2.31 -7.98
CA HIS A 161 17.91 -1.90 -9.33
C HIS A 161 16.55 -1.19 -9.36
N LEU A 162 15.54 -1.76 -8.70
CA LEU A 162 14.21 -1.17 -8.57
C LEU A 162 14.24 0.19 -7.84
N LYS A 163 14.92 0.29 -6.69
CA LYS A 163 15.09 1.57 -5.96
C LYS A 163 15.77 2.63 -6.83
N SER A 164 16.82 2.24 -7.55
CA SER A 164 17.55 3.14 -8.47
C SER A 164 16.64 3.69 -9.56
N LEU A 165 15.85 2.82 -10.21
CA LEU A 165 14.89 3.24 -11.23
C LEU A 165 13.84 4.23 -10.71
N LEU A 166 13.51 4.15 -9.42
CA LEU A 166 12.52 4.99 -8.75
C LEU A 166 13.11 6.25 -8.10
N GLY A 167 14.42 6.46 -8.23
CA GLY A 167 15.12 7.55 -7.56
C GLY A 167 15.05 7.46 -6.03
N ILE A 168 14.89 6.26 -5.49
CA ILE A 168 14.98 5.98 -4.06
C ILE A 168 16.45 5.79 -3.73
N SER A 169 16.93 6.49 -2.71
CA SER A 169 18.32 6.38 -2.28
C SER A 169 18.65 4.93 -1.90
N LEU A 170 19.64 4.34 -2.58
CA LEU A 170 20.20 3.04 -2.21
C LEU A 170 20.89 3.06 -0.84
N ASN A 171 21.19 4.27 -0.34
CA ASN A 171 21.89 4.54 0.91
C ASN A 171 21.02 5.35 1.88
N GLY A 172 19.69 5.33 1.72
CA GLY A 172 18.76 6.21 2.46
C GLY A 172 19.13 6.33 3.93
N GLY A 173 19.34 7.56 4.43
CA GLY A 173 19.68 7.95 5.81
C GLY A 173 20.94 7.35 6.43
N GLU A 174 21.23 6.08 6.20
CA GLU A 174 22.16 5.27 6.94
C GLU A 174 23.61 5.69 6.68
N ASN A 175 24.03 6.03 5.46
CA ASN A 175 25.37 6.60 5.27
C ASN A 175 25.55 7.95 6.00
N LYS A 176 24.46 8.70 6.20
CA LYS A 176 24.50 9.97 6.93
C LYS A 176 24.50 9.77 8.45
N TYR A 177 23.98 8.64 8.93
CA TYR A 177 23.72 8.38 10.34
C TYR A 177 24.30 7.04 10.85
N GLN A 178 25.22 6.45 10.09
CA GLN A 178 25.88 5.17 10.37
C GLN A 178 26.54 5.19 11.74
N GLU A 179 27.12 6.34 12.09
CA GLU A 179 27.79 6.63 13.36
C GLU A 179 26.83 6.69 14.56
N LEU A 180 25.52 6.89 14.34
CA LEU A 180 24.56 6.97 15.44
C LEU A 180 24.24 5.57 15.97
N SER A 181 24.13 5.43 17.30
CA SER A 181 23.55 4.24 17.90
C SER A 181 22.08 4.06 17.47
N ASP A 182 21.50 2.88 17.71
CA ASP A 182 20.07 2.64 17.42
C ASP A 182 19.18 3.65 18.17
N CYS A 183 19.43 3.90 19.46
CA CYS A 183 18.66 4.87 20.24
C CYS A 183 18.84 6.31 19.73
N ASP A 184 20.07 6.72 19.38
CA ASP A 184 20.32 8.08 18.90
C ASP A 184 19.65 8.33 17.55
N PHE A 185 19.66 7.32 16.69
CA PHE A 185 18.99 7.39 15.39
C PHE A 185 17.47 7.35 15.52
N ALA A 186 16.93 6.49 16.40
CA ALA A 186 15.51 6.47 16.75
C ALA A 186 15.05 7.83 17.33
N SER A 187 15.86 8.44 18.19
CA SER A 187 15.60 9.77 18.77
C SER A 187 15.54 10.83 17.68
N LYS A 188 16.52 10.79 16.77
CA LYS A 188 16.56 11.72 15.64
C LYS A 188 15.35 11.58 14.72
N LEU A 189 14.95 10.35 14.41
CA LEU A 189 13.73 10.09 13.65
C LEU A 189 12.49 10.63 14.38
N TYR A 190 12.36 10.37 15.68
CA TYR A 190 11.25 10.87 16.50
C TYR A 190 11.19 12.41 16.43
N ASP A 191 12.30 13.09 16.72
CA ASP A 191 12.37 14.56 16.75
C ASP A 191 12.03 15.20 15.39
N GLU A 192 12.41 14.57 14.28
CA GLU A 192 12.11 15.08 12.94
C GLU A 192 10.65 14.83 12.51
N VAL A 193 10.01 13.79 13.04
CA VAL A 193 8.62 13.42 12.73
C VAL A 193 7.61 14.11 13.65
N GLN A 194 7.98 14.33 14.91
CA GLN A 194 7.13 14.87 15.97
C GLN A 194 6.39 16.16 15.57
N PRO A 195 7.01 17.16 14.91
CA PRO A 195 6.30 18.37 14.51
C PRO A 195 5.15 18.13 13.53
N LEU A 196 5.29 17.15 12.61
CA LEU A 196 4.23 16.77 11.69
C LEU A 196 3.11 16.02 12.43
N MET A 197 3.48 15.16 13.38
CA MET A 197 2.52 14.44 14.23
C MET A 197 1.67 15.40 15.06
N HIS A 198 2.28 16.37 15.75
CA HIS A 198 1.55 17.40 16.50
C HIS A 198 0.59 18.20 15.61
N THR A 199 1.04 18.58 14.41
CA THR A 199 0.18 19.33 13.48
C THR A 199 -1.01 18.48 13.01
N ALA A 200 -0.80 17.19 12.72
CA ALA A 200 -1.87 16.27 12.36
C ALA A 200 -2.86 16.09 13.53
N GLY A 201 -2.37 15.97 14.77
CA GLY A 201 -3.19 15.94 15.98
C GLY A 201 -4.03 17.20 16.17
N PHE A 202 -3.44 18.39 15.99
CA PHE A 202 -4.18 19.66 16.03
C PHE A 202 -5.30 19.70 14.99
N ILE A 203 -5.00 19.33 13.75
CA ILE A 203 -5.98 19.25 12.65
C ILE A 203 -7.11 18.27 12.98
N ALA A 204 -6.78 17.15 13.61
CA ALA A 204 -7.74 16.14 14.04
C ALA A 204 -8.69 16.66 15.12
N THR A 205 -8.14 17.34 16.14
CA THR A 205 -8.88 17.82 17.31
C THR A 205 -9.77 19.01 16.97
N PHE A 206 -9.25 19.99 16.24
CA PHE A 206 -9.94 21.26 15.99
C PHE A 206 -10.79 21.27 14.71
N SER A 207 -10.97 20.11 14.07
CA SER A 207 -11.84 19.91 12.90
C SER A 207 -11.71 21.04 11.87
N VAL A 208 -10.47 21.35 11.46
CA VAL A 208 -10.22 22.41 10.48
C VAL A 208 -10.98 22.14 9.18
N GLY A 209 -11.54 23.20 8.60
CA GLY A 209 -12.34 23.11 7.38
C GLY A 209 -11.58 22.45 6.22
N PRO A 210 -12.31 21.87 5.24
CA PRO A 210 -11.72 21.04 4.18
C PRO A 210 -10.60 21.76 3.41
N SER A 211 -10.81 23.04 3.07
CA SER A 211 -9.83 23.86 2.34
C SER A 211 -8.48 23.94 3.07
N THR A 212 -8.50 24.28 4.36
CA THR A 212 -7.31 24.39 5.21
C THR A 212 -6.57 23.05 5.31
N TYR A 213 -7.30 21.96 5.47
CA TYR A 213 -6.72 20.62 5.51
C TYR A 213 -6.01 20.26 4.20
N TYR A 214 -6.66 20.43 3.04
CA TYR A 214 -6.07 20.09 1.75
C TYR A 214 -4.85 20.96 1.42
N ASP A 215 -4.90 22.24 1.76
CA ASP A 215 -3.79 23.16 1.56
C ASP A 215 -2.58 22.78 2.40
N TRP A 216 -2.77 22.54 3.71
CA TRP A 216 -1.70 22.05 4.58
C TRP A 216 -1.15 20.71 4.09
N ARG A 217 -2.04 19.76 3.75
CA ARG A 217 -1.65 18.43 3.32
C ARG A 217 -0.76 18.49 2.08
N LYS A 218 -1.14 19.31 1.10
CA LYS A 218 -0.44 19.44 -0.18
C LYS A 218 0.85 20.23 -0.05
N LYS A 219 0.83 21.37 0.64
CA LYS A 219 1.94 22.34 0.69
C LYS A 219 2.97 21.99 1.76
N THR A 220 2.55 21.39 2.87
CA THR A 220 3.40 21.20 4.05
C THR A 220 3.62 19.73 4.37
N PHE A 221 2.54 18.95 4.56
CA PHE A 221 2.66 17.56 5.01
C PHE A 221 3.31 16.66 3.96
N LYS A 222 2.72 16.53 2.77
CA LYS A 222 3.17 15.57 1.74
C LYS A 222 4.65 15.72 1.39
N PRO A 223 5.18 16.94 1.15
CA PRO A 223 6.61 17.09 0.84
C PRO A 223 7.52 16.62 1.99
N LYS A 224 7.22 17.05 3.22
CA LYS A 224 8.03 16.70 4.41
C LYS A 224 7.93 15.21 4.74
N TYR A 225 6.73 14.66 4.71
CA TYR A 225 6.47 13.24 4.95
C TYR A 225 7.24 12.35 3.98
N LYS A 226 7.20 12.66 2.68
CA LYS A 226 7.96 11.92 1.66
C LYS A 226 9.46 12.02 1.86
N ALA A 227 9.96 13.20 2.20
CA ALA A 227 11.38 13.39 2.50
C ALA A 227 11.81 12.51 3.68
N LEU A 228 11.03 12.48 4.77
CA LEU A 228 11.30 11.61 5.92
C LEU A 228 11.24 10.12 5.55
N ARG A 229 10.23 9.69 4.79
CA ARG A 229 10.10 8.30 4.32
C ARG A 229 11.29 7.85 3.47
N GLY A 230 11.86 8.75 2.66
CA GLY A 230 13.05 8.47 1.87
C GLY A 230 14.37 8.54 2.65
N ILE A 231 14.44 9.38 3.70
CA ILE A 231 15.59 9.42 4.62
C ILE A 231 15.61 8.14 5.47
N TYR A 232 14.46 7.72 5.98
CA TYR A 232 14.38 6.65 6.97
C TYR A 232 13.94 5.29 6.39
N ASP A 233 14.35 4.92 5.19
CA ASP A 233 14.00 3.63 4.54
C ASP A 233 14.44 2.39 5.36
N PRO A 234 13.51 1.53 5.81
CA PRO A 234 13.81 0.43 6.72
C PRO A 234 14.50 -0.79 6.10
N ILE A 235 14.66 -0.85 4.78
CA ILE A 235 15.46 -1.91 4.15
C ILE A 235 16.93 -1.80 4.53
N ASN A 236 17.45 -0.58 4.70
CA ASN A 236 18.89 -0.41 4.85
C ASN A 236 19.38 -0.66 6.25
N TYR A 237 18.50 -0.68 7.26
CA TYR A 237 18.97 -0.80 8.62
C TYR A 237 19.61 -2.16 8.87
N GLN A 238 20.93 -2.13 9.05
CA GLN A 238 21.69 -3.25 9.59
C GLN A 238 20.91 -3.87 10.76
N HIS A 239 21.03 -5.19 10.95
CA HIS A 239 20.30 -5.99 11.95
C HIS A 239 20.36 -5.49 13.41
N ASN A 240 21.09 -4.40 13.66
CA ASN A 240 21.30 -3.76 14.95
C ASN A 240 20.44 -2.51 15.18
N ARG A 241 19.44 -2.19 14.33
CA ARG A 241 18.54 -1.03 14.53
C ARG A 241 17.07 -1.38 14.80
N THR A 242 16.84 -2.29 15.73
CA THR A 242 15.50 -2.74 16.12
C THR A 242 14.62 -1.60 16.64
N ILE A 243 15.18 -0.68 17.43
CA ILE A 243 14.45 0.43 18.05
C ILE A 243 14.03 1.46 16.99
N SER A 244 14.95 1.81 16.10
CA SER A 244 14.67 2.75 15.01
C SER A 244 13.59 2.24 14.08
N ARG A 245 13.58 0.92 13.81
CA ARG A 245 12.49 0.28 13.06
C ARG A 245 11.15 0.42 13.79
N LEU A 246 11.11 0.19 15.09
CA LEU A 246 9.88 0.39 15.87
C LEU A 246 9.37 1.84 15.79
N VAL A 247 10.25 2.83 15.91
CA VAL A 247 9.86 4.25 15.77
C VAL A 247 9.39 4.56 14.35
N TYR A 248 10.02 3.97 13.34
CA TYR A 248 9.59 4.13 11.96
C TYR A 248 8.17 3.61 11.74
N ASP A 249 7.90 2.38 12.14
CA ASP A 249 6.61 1.71 11.97
C ASP A 249 5.52 2.36 12.84
N ASP A 250 5.81 2.61 14.12
CA ASP A 250 4.81 3.07 15.07
C ASP A 250 4.58 4.59 15.03
N TYR A 251 5.51 5.37 14.47
CA TYR A 251 5.42 6.83 14.46
C TYR A 251 5.34 7.41 13.04
N LEU A 252 6.33 7.14 12.18
CA LEU A 252 6.35 7.70 10.83
C LEU A 252 5.29 7.05 9.92
N VAL A 253 5.14 5.73 9.94
CA VAL A 253 4.08 5.07 9.15
C VAL A 253 2.70 5.42 9.70
N ALA A 254 2.52 5.34 11.02
CA ALA A 254 1.26 5.70 11.68
C ALA A 254 0.80 7.13 11.35
N LEU A 255 1.71 8.10 11.25
CA LEU A 255 1.42 9.46 10.82
C LEU A 255 0.80 9.52 9.40
N GLY A 256 1.30 8.70 8.48
CA GLY A 256 0.75 8.60 7.12
C GLY A 256 -0.68 8.07 7.11
N THR A 257 -0.94 7.03 7.91
CA THR A 257 -2.27 6.45 8.11
C THR A 257 -3.22 7.46 8.74
N LEU A 258 -2.78 8.17 9.79
CA LEU A 258 -3.54 9.22 10.45
C LEU A 258 -3.99 10.30 9.47
N VAL A 259 -3.07 10.88 8.72
CA VAL A 259 -3.41 11.95 7.76
C VAL A 259 -4.32 11.42 6.66
N SER A 260 -4.15 10.17 6.22
CA SER A 260 -5.07 9.56 5.26
C SER A 260 -6.48 9.40 5.85
N GLY A 261 -6.60 9.02 7.13
CA GLY A 261 -7.88 8.99 7.85
C GLY A 261 -8.54 10.36 7.99
N LEU A 262 -7.75 11.41 8.24
CA LEU A 262 -8.24 12.80 8.31
C LEU A 262 -8.84 13.29 7.00
N GLU A 263 -8.42 12.74 5.85
CA GLU A 263 -9.04 13.04 4.56
C GLU A 263 -10.53 12.68 4.54
N ASN A 264 -10.92 11.59 5.20
CA ASN A 264 -12.32 11.18 5.28
C ASN A 264 -13.12 12.10 6.21
N LYS A 265 -12.55 12.49 7.37
CA LYS A 265 -13.17 13.45 8.29
C LYS A 265 -13.39 14.81 7.62
N ALA A 266 -12.38 15.31 6.90
CA ALA A 266 -12.46 16.56 6.16
C ALA A 266 -13.45 16.51 4.98
N LYS A 267 -13.79 15.34 4.44
CA LYS A 267 -14.77 15.20 3.34
C LYS A 267 -16.20 15.04 3.82
N TYR A 268 -16.42 14.31 4.92
CA TYR A 268 -17.75 13.73 5.21
C TYR A 268 -18.29 13.98 6.62
N ASP A 269 -17.51 14.54 7.55
CA ASP A 269 -17.93 14.83 8.94
C ASP A 269 -18.84 13.74 9.58
N ILE A 270 -18.34 12.50 9.63
CA ILE A 270 -19.03 11.38 10.27
C ILE A 270 -18.25 10.97 11.51
N ASN A 271 -18.97 10.90 12.63
CA ASN A 271 -18.61 10.47 13.98
C ASN A 271 -17.72 9.21 14.05
N SER A 272 -16.48 9.31 13.61
CA SER A 272 -15.43 8.30 13.80
C SER A 272 -14.45 8.87 14.82
N THR A 273 -14.62 8.47 16.07
CA THR A 273 -13.60 8.57 17.11
C THR A 273 -12.48 7.60 16.78
N TYR A 274 -11.60 7.97 15.85
CA TYR A 274 -10.27 7.40 15.89
C TYR A 274 -9.64 7.91 17.18
N ASP A 275 -9.20 7.01 18.05
CA ASP A 275 -8.46 7.37 19.25
C ASP A 275 -7.02 7.74 18.86
N ILE A 276 -6.92 8.87 18.17
CA ILE A 276 -5.70 9.44 17.59
C ILE A 276 -4.74 9.76 18.74
N GLU A 277 -5.29 10.26 19.84
CA GLU A 277 -4.54 10.56 21.04
C GLU A 277 -3.98 9.30 21.69
N ALA A 278 -4.76 8.20 21.81
CA ALA A 278 -4.22 6.94 22.29
C ALA A 278 -3.19 6.33 21.33
N THR A 279 -3.35 6.50 20.02
CA THR A 279 -2.38 6.00 19.02
C THR A 279 -1.04 6.72 19.16
N ILE A 280 -1.06 8.05 19.25
CA ILE A 280 0.13 8.89 19.46
C ILE A 280 0.76 8.56 20.83
N LYS A 281 -0.03 8.56 21.92
CA LYS A 281 0.45 8.25 23.27
C LYS A 281 1.04 6.85 23.38
N LYS A 282 0.45 5.86 22.71
CA LYS A 282 0.97 4.48 22.70
C LYS A 282 2.31 4.40 21.98
N ALA A 283 2.46 5.08 20.84
CA ALA A 283 3.73 5.13 20.12
C ALA A 283 4.82 5.85 20.93
N GLU A 284 4.51 6.99 21.54
CA GLU A 284 5.42 7.76 22.40
C GLU A 284 5.86 6.99 23.65
N LYS A 285 4.92 6.32 24.31
CA LYS A 285 5.21 5.47 25.48
C LYS A 285 6.11 4.29 25.10
N LYS A 286 5.90 3.69 23.94
CA LYS A 286 6.72 2.56 23.46
C LYS A 286 8.14 3.02 23.14
N TYR A 287 8.31 4.13 22.42
CA TYR A 287 9.62 4.72 22.16
C TYR A 287 10.40 5.03 23.45
N THR A 288 9.80 5.77 24.39
CA THR A 288 10.45 6.15 25.65
C THR A 288 10.84 4.93 26.50
N SER A 289 10.03 3.86 26.50
CA SER A 289 10.35 2.62 27.24
C SER A 289 11.55 1.85 26.67
N VAL A 290 11.80 1.95 25.36
CA VAL A 290 12.82 1.16 24.67
C VAL A 290 14.18 1.87 24.65
N CYS A 291 14.21 3.20 24.55
CA CYS A 291 15.47 3.97 24.61
C CYS A 291 15.93 4.33 26.04
N ASN A 292 15.03 4.36 27.04
CA ASN A 292 15.37 4.73 28.42
C ASN A 292 15.61 3.54 29.36
N SER A 293 15.50 2.30 28.90
CA SER A 293 15.80 1.09 29.70
C SER A 293 17.29 0.94 30.08
N ASN A 294 18.18 1.78 29.53
CA ASN A 294 19.57 1.93 29.97
C ASN A 294 19.81 3.18 30.85
N LYS A 295 18.75 3.89 31.26
CA LYS A 295 18.79 4.97 32.25
C LYS A 295 17.77 4.66 33.34
N GLU A 296 18.07 3.69 34.20
CA GLU A 296 17.46 3.70 35.53
C GLU A 296 17.71 5.06 36.19
N LEU A 297 16.67 5.58 36.86
CA LEU A 297 16.63 6.82 37.68
C LEU A 297 16.54 8.12 36.86
N THR A 298 15.51 8.96 36.92
CA THR A 298 14.58 9.28 38.02
C THR A 298 13.24 9.76 37.46
N LEU A 299 12.18 9.01 37.76
CA LEU A 299 10.83 9.56 37.92
C LEU A 299 10.86 10.53 39.12
N SER A 300 11.09 11.81 38.86
CA SER A 300 10.62 12.85 39.76
C SER A 300 10.13 14.02 38.92
N LYS A 301 8.87 14.41 39.17
CA LYS A 301 8.19 15.60 38.66
C LYS A 301 7.52 15.48 37.30
N PHE A 302 6.38 14.79 37.29
CA PHE A 302 5.23 15.21 36.49
C PHE A 302 3.91 15.05 37.30
N ASP A 303 4.01 15.25 38.61
CA ASP A 303 2.92 15.87 39.36
C ASP A 303 3.29 17.35 39.45
N ASP A 304 2.30 18.22 39.22
CA ASP A 304 2.36 19.68 39.05
C ASP A 304 2.59 20.16 37.60
N ILE A 305 1.49 20.47 36.91
CA ILE A 305 1.12 21.82 36.43
C ILE A 305 -0.19 21.70 35.58
N TYR A 306 -1.28 22.18 36.20
CA TYR A 306 -2.65 22.50 35.75
C TYR A 306 -3.55 21.42 35.14
#